data_AF-A0A807LDE3-F1
#
_entry.id   AF-A0A807LDE3-F1
#
_cell.length_a   1.000
_cell.length_b   1.000
_cell.length_c   1.000
_cell.angle_alpha   90.00
_cell.angle_beta   90.00
_cell.angle_gamma   90.00
#
_symmetry.space_group_name_H-M   'P 1'
#
loop_
_entity.id
_entity.type
_entity.pdbx_description
1 polymer ?
#
loop_
_entity_poly.entity_id
_entity_poly.type
_entity_poly.pdbx_seq_one_letter_code
_entity_poly.pdbx_strand_id
1 'polypeptide(L)'
;MNTRALFLGFFLFAGSLNSAMADSCRSNIFGGEDCRYDDGTTSSSRSNIFGGQDTKYSDGRTSSSRANIFGGQDTKNSDGSSSSSRANIFDGQDTQNSDGSSSSSRANIFDGQDTKNSDGSSSSSRANIFGGQDTTHN
;
A
#
# COMPACT_ATOMS: atom_id res chain seq x y z
N MET A 1 21.51 1.66 -8.90
CA MET A 1 21.36 2.24 -7.55
C MET A 1 19.87 2.30 -7.27
N ASN A 2 19.32 1.23 -6.70
CA ASN A 2 17.88 1.08 -6.52
C ASN A 2 17.60 1.13 -5.02
N THR A 3 17.35 2.33 -4.50
CA THR A 3 16.89 2.54 -3.13
C THR A 3 15.43 2.12 -3.05
N ARG A 4 15.14 0.99 -2.41
CA ARG A 4 13.78 0.55 -2.09
C ARG A 4 13.44 1.13 -0.71
N ALA A 5 12.46 2.03 -0.69
CA ALA A 5 12.09 2.84 0.47
C ALA A 5 11.63 2.02 1.69
N LEU A 6 11.77 2.63 2.86
CA LEU A 6 11.25 2.24 4.16
C LEU A 6 9.74 2.01 4.07
N PHE A 7 9.31 0.75 4.02
CA PHE A 7 7.89 0.38 4.05
C PHE A 7 7.32 0.54 5.46
N LEU A 8 6.87 1.75 5.77
CA LEU A 8 6.02 2.08 6.91
C LEU A 8 4.72 2.69 6.37
N GLY A 9 3.97 1.87 5.62
CA GLY A 9 2.79 2.34 4.91
C GLY A 9 2.26 1.27 3.98
N PHE A 10 1.51 0.36 4.58
CA PHE A 10 0.71 -0.70 3.98
C PHE A 10 -0.09 -0.22 2.74
N PHE A 11 0.49 -0.26 1.53
CA PHE A 11 -0.24 -0.10 0.28
C PHE A 11 -0.93 -1.41 -0.10
N LEU A 12 -1.95 -1.81 0.66
CA LEU A 12 -2.93 -2.79 0.19
C LEU A 12 -3.97 -2.08 -0.67
N PHE A 13 -3.55 -1.73 -1.88
CA PHE A 13 -4.46 -1.28 -2.95
C PHE A 13 -4.99 -2.49 -3.72
N ALA A 14 -5.71 -3.36 -3.02
CA ALA A 14 -6.47 -4.44 -3.66
C ALA A 14 -7.85 -3.91 -4.03
N GLY A 15 -7.94 -2.99 -4.99
CA GLY A 15 -9.22 -2.46 -5.45
C GLY A 15 -9.06 -1.82 -6.82
N SER A 16 -9.81 -2.34 -7.80
CA SER A 16 -9.90 -1.93 -9.22
C SER A 16 -8.82 -2.46 -10.20
N LEU A 17 -9.09 -3.65 -10.76
CA LEU A 17 -8.96 -4.07 -12.18
C LEU A 17 -7.66 -3.89 -12.98
N ASN A 18 -6.57 -3.36 -12.43
CA ASN A 18 -5.23 -3.44 -13.02
C ASN A 18 -4.21 -3.58 -11.90
N SER A 19 -3.95 -4.82 -11.47
CA SER A 19 -2.96 -5.15 -10.44
C SER A 19 -1.53 -4.98 -10.99
N ALA A 20 -1.18 -3.76 -11.40
CA ALA A 20 0.20 -3.41 -11.69
C ALA A 20 0.97 -3.40 -10.38
N MET A 21 2.00 -4.22 -10.29
CA MET A 21 2.82 -4.35 -9.09
C MET A 21 3.98 -3.37 -9.16
N ALA A 22 4.22 -2.66 -8.06
CA ALA A 22 5.32 -1.70 -8.01
C ALA A 22 6.66 -2.45 -8.08
N ASP A 23 7.40 -2.25 -9.16
CA ASP A 23 8.75 -2.80 -9.36
C ASP A 23 9.79 -2.05 -8.50
N SER A 24 9.61 -0.73 -8.37
CA SER A 24 10.45 0.10 -7.51
C SER A 24 9.69 1.31 -6.98
N CYS A 25 9.95 1.64 -5.70
CA CYS A 25 9.48 2.86 -5.06
C CYS A 25 10.64 3.50 -4.31
N ARG A 26 10.69 4.83 -4.33
CA ARG A 26 11.64 5.63 -3.56
C ARG A 26 10.91 6.73 -2.81
N SER A 27 11.30 7.00 -1.57
CA SER A 27 10.79 8.16 -0.85
C SER A 27 11.19 9.46 -1.56
N ASN A 28 10.28 10.43 -1.55
CA ASN A 28 10.50 11.75 -2.12
C ASN A 28 10.51 12.82 -1.02
N ILE A 29 10.86 14.06 -1.40
CA ILE A 29 10.98 15.19 -0.47
C ILE A 29 9.63 15.68 0.10
N PHE A 30 8.50 15.17 -0.40
CA PHE A 30 7.16 15.58 -0.02
C PHE A 30 6.53 14.63 1.01
N GLY A 31 7.34 13.77 1.64
CA GLY A 31 6.87 12.78 2.60
C GLY A 31 5.96 11.73 1.96
N GLY A 32 6.13 11.47 0.66
CA GLY A 32 5.52 10.36 -0.04
C GLY A 32 6.57 9.61 -0.86
N GLU A 33 6.14 8.96 -1.94
CA GLU A 33 6.98 8.08 -2.74
C GLU A 33 6.75 8.28 -4.23
N ASP A 34 7.79 8.01 -5.00
CA ASP A 34 7.70 7.89 -6.45
C ASP A 34 7.90 6.42 -6.83
N CYS A 35 6.89 5.82 -7.47
CA CYS A 35 6.91 4.41 -7.85
C CYS A 35 6.91 4.22 -9.38
N ARG A 36 7.53 3.12 -9.82
CA ARG A 36 7.36 2.52 -11.15
C ARG A 36 6.73 1.15 -11.01
N TYR A 37 5.78 0.87 -11.88
CA TYR A 37 5.07 -0.39 -11.94
C TYR A 37 5.55 -1.23 -13.14
N ASP A 38 5.31 -2.53 -13.07
CA ASP A 38 5.68 -3.52 -14.09
C ASP A 38 4.97 -3.31 -15.44
N ASP A 39 3.77 -2.73 -15.42
CA ASP A 39 3.03 -2.32 -16.61
C ASP A 39 3.56 -1.02 -17.27
N GLY A 40 4.62 -0.43 -16.72
CA GLY A 40 5.24 0.81 -17.20
C GLY A 40 4.58 2.09 -16.70
N THR A 41 3.48 2.01 -15.94
CA THR A 41 2.90 3.17 -15.27
C THR A 41 3.81 3.67 -14.14
N THR A 42 3.60 4.91 -13.73
CA THR A 42 4.32 5.52 -12.60
C THR A 42 3.34 6.23 -11.69
N SER A 43 3.72 6.42 -10.42
CA SER A 43 2.98 7.24 -9.48
C SER A 43 3.90 8.13 -8.68
N SER A 44 3.33 9.22 -8.16
CA SER A 44 3.97 10.09 -7.19
C SER A 44 2.96 10.44 -6.10
N SER A 45 3.33 10.20 -4.85
CA SER A 45 2.53 10.53 -3.68
C SER A 45 3.18 11.62 -2.83
N ARG A 46 2.36 12.26 -2.00
CA ARG A 46 2.78 13.24 -0.99
C ARG A 46 1.94 13.09 0.27
N SER A 47 2.54 13.37 1.42
CA SER A 47 1.79 13.48 2.67
C SER A 47 0.76 14.61 2.58
N ASN A 48 -0.44 14.38 3.12
CA ASN A 48 -1.49 15.39 3.21
C ASN A 48 -1.77 15.79 4.67
N ILE A 49 -2.57 16.83 4.86
CA ILE A 49 -2.87 17.39 6.19
C ILE A 49 -3.74 16.49 7.07
N PHE A 50 -4.28 15.39 6.52
CA PHE A 50 -5.18 14.47 7.22
C PHE A 50 -4.45 13.20 7.71
N GLY A 51 -3.11 13.22 7.74
CA GLY A 51 -2.31 12.09 8.17
C GLY A 51 -2.35 10.90 7.20
N GLY A 52 -2.68 11.14 5.94
CA GLY A 52 -2.57 10.17 4.85
C GLY A 52 -1.77 10.73 3.68
N GLN A 53 -1.99 10.21 2.49
CA GLN A 53 -1.28 10.60 1.27
C GLN A 53 -2.23 10.90 0.11
N ASP A 54 -1.85 11.86 -0.72
CA ASP A 54 -2.44 12.05 -2.05
C ASP A 54 -1.50 11.45 -3.09
N THR A 55 -2.01 10.59 -3.97
CA THR A 55 -1.22 9.91 -5.01
C THR A 55 -1.78 10.22 -6.39
N LYS A 56 -0.89 10.49 -7.34
CA LYS A 56 -1.23 10.68 -8.75
C LYS A 56 -0.48 9.68 -9.61
N TYR A 57 -1.20 9.03 -10.52
CA TYR A 57 -0.66 8.08 -11.48
C TYR A 57 -0.46 8.75 -12.85
N SER A 58 0.49 8.24 -13.64
CA SER A 58 0.80 8.77 -14.98
C SER A 58 -0.32 8.58 -16.00
N ASP A 59 -1.23 7.66 -15.75
CA ASP A 59 -2.43 7.41 -16.56
C ASP A 59 -3.63 8.30 -16.17
N GLY A 60 -3.43 9.23 -15.23
CA GLY A 60 -4.44 10.19 -14.80
C GLY A 60 -5.28 9.74 -13.61
N ARG A 61 -5.16 8.50 -13.13
CA ARG A 61 -5.81 8.07 -11.88
C ARG A 61 -5.24 8.85 -10.68
N THR A 62 -6.06 9.02 -9.65
CA THR A 62 -5.63 9.60 -8.37
C THR A 62 -6.25 8.86 -7.19
N SER A 63 -5.55 8.89 -6.06
CA SER A 63 -6.10 8.45 -4.78
C SER A 63 -5.75 9.42 -3.66
N SER A 64 -6.57 9.43 -2.61
CA SER A 64 -6.32 10.19 -1.39
C SER A 64 -6.70 9.36 -0.18
N SER A 65 -5.81 9.29 0.80
CA SER A 65 -6.03 8.61 2.07
C SER A 65 -5.99 9.57 3.26
N ARG A 66 -6.59 9.14 4.36
CA ARG A 66 -6.55 9.83 5.66
C ARG A 66 -6.52 8.83 6.80
N ALA A 67 -5.84 9.18 7.88
CA ALA A 67 -5.87 8.39 9.10
C ALA A 67 -7.31 8.33 9.67
N ASN A 68 -7.70 7.19 10.21
CA ASN A 68 -8.98 7.02 10.88
C ASN A 68 -8.81 6.69 12.37
N ILE A 69 -9.91 6.73 13.13
CA ILE A 69 -9.90 6.54 14.59
C ILE A 69 -9.57 5.10 15.03
N PHE A 70 -9.48 4.16 14.09
CA PHE A 70 -9.22 2.74 14.36
C PHE A 70 -7.76 2.35 14.12
N GLY A 71 -6.87 3.35 14.02
CA GLY A 71 -5.44 3.12 13.78
C GLY A 71 -5.12 2.64 12.36
N GLY A 72 -6.05 2.81 11.41
CA GLY A 72 -5.83 2.54 9.99
C GLY A 72 -6.06 3.77 9.13
N GLN A 73 -6.39 3.56 7.86
CA GLN A 73 -6.57 4.60 6.85
C GLN A 73 -7.87 4.38 6.09
N ASP A 74 -8.55 5.48 5.73
CA ASP A 74 -9.62 5.47 4.74
C ASP A 74 -9.08 6.02 3.43
N THR A 75 -9.28 5.31 2.32
CA THR A 75 -8.78 5.70 1.00
C THR A 75 -9.91 5.85 -0.02
N LYS A 76 -9.83 6.88 -0.86
CA LYS A 76 -10.75 7.15 -1.98
C LYS A 76 -9.98 7.27 -3.28
N ASN A 77 -10.53 6.68 -4.34
CA ASN A 77 -9.97 6.70 -5.68
C ASN A 77 -10.81 7.55 -6.62
N SER A 78 -10.19 8.05 -7.70
CA SER A 78 -10.86 8.87 -8.72
C SER A 78 -11.97 8.13 -9.48
N ASP A 79 -11.95 6.79 -9.49
CA ASP A 79 -12.99 5.95 -10.10
C ASP A 79 -14.18 5.68 -9.16
N GLY A 80 -14.16 6.27 -7.95
CA GLY A 80 -15.20 6.11 -6.93
C GLY A 80 -14.99 4.90 -6.01
N SER A 81 -14.03 4.02 -6.30
CA SER A 81 -13.68 2.92 -5.40
C SER A 81 -13.04 3.43 -4.10
N SER A 82 -13.13 2.63 -3.05
CA SER A 82 -12.62 3.02 -1.74
C SER A 82 -12.27 1.85 -0.85
N SER A 83 -11.44 2.10 0.15
CA SER A 83 -11.09 1.14 1.18
C SER A 83 -11.05 1.78 2.56
N SER A 84 -11.21 0.96 3.59
CA SER A 84 -11.00 1.35 4.99
C SER A 84 -10.22 0.24 5.68
N SER A 85 -9.17 0.62 6.39
CA SER A 85 -8.37 -0.29 7.20
C SER A 85 -8.43 0.06 8.67
N ARG A 86 -8.12 -0.93 9.51
CA ARG A 86 -7.98 -0.78 10.96
C ARG A 86 -6.80 -1.61 11.47
N ALA A 87 -6.17 -1.16 12.53
CA ALA A 87 -5.17 -1.98 13.23
C ALA A 87 -5.84 -3.24 13.81
N ASN A 88 -5.12 -4.37 13.77
CA ASN A 88 -5.54 -5.61 14.39
C ASN A 88 -4.57 -6.04 15.51
N ILE A 89 -4.90 -7.12 16.23
CA ILE A 89 -4.14 -7.59 17.39
C ILE A 89 -2.79 -8.26 17.05
N PHE A 90 -2.45 -8.39 15.77
CA PHE A 90 -1.26 -9.08 15.28
C PHE A 90 -0.23 -8.11 14.68
N ASP A 91 -0.25 -6.86 15.13
CA ASP A 91 0.62 -5.78 14.64
C ASP A 91 0.54 -5.62 13.11
N GLY A 92 -0.66 -5.81 12.56
CA GLY A 92 -1.00 -5.60 11.16
C GLY A 92 -2.32 -4.83 11.03
N GLN A 93 -2.89 -4.88 9.83
CA GLN A 93 -4.17 -4.24 9.50
C GLN A 93 -5.14 -5.21 8.83
N ASP A 94 -6.43 -5.02 9.12
CA ASP A 94 -7.53 -5.55 8.35
C ASP A 94 -8.07 -4.46 7.42
N THR A 95 -8.21 -4.75 6.13
CA THR A 95 -8.71 -3.81 5.11
C THR A 95 -9.97 -4.35 4.47
N GLN A 96 -10.95 -3.47 4.25
CA GLN A 96 -12.19 -3.74 3.52
C GLN A 96 -12.31 -2.79 2.34
N ASN A 97 -12.64 -3.32 1.17
CA ASN A 97 -12.82 -2.54 -0.04
C ASN A 97 -14.31 -2.40 -0.39
N SER A 98 -14.65 -1.35 -1.14
CA SER A 98 -16.04 -1.06 -1.52
C SER A 98 -16.65 -2.10 -2.47
N ASP A 99 -15.83 -2.93 -3.10
CA ASP A 99 -16.28 -4.06 -3.94
C ASP A 99 -16.54 -5.34 -3.12
N GLY A 100 -16.38 -5.29 -1.79
CA GLY A 100 -16.58 -6.40 -0.87
C GLY A 100 -15.35 -7.30 -0.71
N SER A 101 -14.27 -7.06 -1.44
CA SER A 101 -13.00 -7.74 -1.18
C SER A 101 -12.36 -7.25 0.11
N SER A 102 -11.52 -8.09 0.71
CA SER A 102 -10.85 -7.76 1.96
C SER A 102 -9.50 -8.41 2.08
N SER A 103 -8.70 -7.90 3.02
CA SER A 103 -7.41 -8.46 3.36
C SER A 103 -7.11 -8.32 4.84
N SER A 104 -6.22 -9.16 5.34
CA SER A 104 -5.70 -9.10 6.70
C SER A 104 -4.21 -9.37 6.69
N SER A 105 -3.48 -8.59 7.47
CA SER A 105 -2.04 -8.73 7.65
C SER A 105 -1.63 -8.91 9.09
N ARG A 106 -0.43 -9.43 9.27
CA ARG A 106 0.24 -9.57 10.56
C ARG A 106 1.73 -9.41 10.39
N ALA A 107 2.38 -8.86 11.42
CA ALA A 107 3.84 -8.84 11.48
C ALA A 107 4.40 -10.27 11.42
N ASN A 108 5.54 -10.43 10.77
CA ASN A 108 6.28 -11.70 10.73
C ASN A 108 7.67 -11.54 11.38
N ILE A 109 8.36 -12.67 11.57
CA ILE A 109 9.65 -12.73 12.27
C ILE A 109 10.82 -12.11 11.49
N PHE A 110 10.58 -11.63 10.27
CA PHE A 110 11.60 -11.08 9.38
C PHE A 110 11.44 -9.55 9.22
N ASP A 111 10.86 -8.90 10.22
CA ASP A 111 10.57 -7.46 10.24
C ASP A 111 9.78 -7.00 9.00
N GLY A 112 8.88 -7.86 8.53
CA GLY A 112 7.92 -7.58 7.46
C GLY A 112 6.51 -8.02 7.84
N GLN A 113 5.66 -8.20 6.83
CA GLN A 113 4.24 -8.51 7.02
C GLN A 113 3.82 -9.69 6.14
N ASP A 114 3.02 -10.59 6.71
CA ASP A 114 2.28 -11.59 5.95
C ASP A 114 0.87 -11.07 5.69
N THR A 115 0.43 -11.08 4.44
CA THR A 115 -0.90 -10.60 4.03
C THR A 115 -1.68 -11.73 3.37
N LYS A 116 -2.97 -11.83 3.71
CA LYS A 116 -3.93 -12.70 3.05
C LYS A 116 -5.11 -11.90 2.51
N ASN A 117 -5.50 -12.19 1.28
CA ASN A 117 -6.66 -11.59 0.63
C ASN A 117 -7.86 -12.57 0.66
N SER A 118 -9.07 -12.03 0.54
CA SER A 118 -10.31 -12.80 0.54
C SER A 118 -10.47 -13.71 -0.67
N ASP A 119 -9.74 -13.45 -1.76
CA ASP A 119 -9.69 -14.29 -2.96
C ASP A 119 -8.74 -15.50 -2.82
N GLY A 120 -8.07 -15.63 -1.67
CA GLY A 120 -7.12 -16.71 -1.39
C GLY A 120 -5.66 -16.38 -1.74
N SER A 121 -5.40 -15.29 -2.46
CA SER A 121 -4.04 -14.83 -2.73
C SER A 121 -3.34 -14.34 -1.46
N SER A 122 -2.02 -14.38 -1.46
CA SER A 122 -1.23 -13.98 -0.30
C SER A 122 0.09 -13.33 -0.68
N SER A 123 0.66 -12.58 0.25
CA SER A 123 2.02 -12.08 0.12
C SER A 123 2.76 -12.13 1.45
N SER A 124 4.07 -12.15 1.38
CA SER A 124 4.96 -12.06 2.54
C SER A 124 6.09 -11.11 2.21
N SER A 125 6.33 -10.14 3.09
CA SER A 125 7.45 -9.22 2.98
C SER A 125 8.47 -9.45 4.09
N ARG A 126 9.71 -9.04 3.84
CA ARG A 126 10.80 -9.05 4.83
C ARG A 126 11.68 -7.83 4.67
N ALA A 127 12.26 -7.33 5.76
CA ALA A 127 13.24 -6.26 5.69
C ALA A 127 14.46 -6.68 4.86
N ASN A 128 15.03 -5.74 4.10
CA ASN A 128 16.25 -5.94 3.34
C ASN A 128 17.38 -5.01 3.82
N ILE A 129 18.61 -5.34 3.43
CA ILE A 129 19.83 -4.65 3.88
C ILE A 129 19.94 -3.20 3.37
N PHE A 130 19.05 -2.77 2.49
CA PHE A 130 19.02 -1.42 1.92
C PHE A 130 17.99 -0.51 2.60
N GLY A 131 17.39 -0.96 3.71
CA GLY A 131 16.40 -0.21 4.46
C GLY A 131 14.99 -0.24 3.84
N GLY A 132 14.71 -1.18 2.93
CA GLY A 132 13.38 -1.42 2.37
C GLY A 132 12.85 -2.80 2.74
N GLN A 133 11.81 -3.25 2.03
CA GLN A 133 11.29 -4.62 2.12
C GLN A 133 11.33 -5.33 0.76
N ASP A 134 11.54 -6.64 0.79
CA ASP A 134 11.36 -7.54 -0.34
C ASP A 134 10.06 -8.32 -0.14
N THR A 135 9.17 -8.32 -1.14
CA THR A 135 7.85 -8.96 -1.08
C THR A 135 7.71 -10.08 -2.09
N THR A 136 7.22 -11.22 -1.65
CA THR A 136 6.84 -12.38 -2.48
C THR A 136 5.33 -12.56 -2.47
N HIS A 137 4.75 -12.94 -3.61
CA HIS A 137 3.32 -13.18 -3.78
C HIS A 137 3.06 -14.65 -4.12
N ASN A 138 2.00 -15.24 -3.58
CA ASN A 138 1.54 -16.61 -3.86
C ASN A 138 0.05 -16.63 -4.20
#